data_AF-A0A6H1ZWU4-F1
#
_entry.id   AF-A0A6H1ZWU4-F1
#
_cell.length_a   1.000
_cell.length_b   1.000
_cell.length_c   1.000
_cell.angle_alpha   90.00
_cell.angle_beta   90.00
_cell.angle_gamma   90.00
#
_symmetry.space_group_name_H-M   'P 1'
#
loop_
_entity.id
_entity.type
_entity.pdbx_description
1 polymer ?
#
loop_
_entity_poly.entity_id
_entity_poly.type
_entity_poly.pdbx_seq_one_letter_code
_entity_poly.pdbx_strand_id
1 'polypeptide(L)'
;MEENIGWIYLTATQTIHRKACKLFSIVVTPDGTNNTYADVYDGENTNEPKVTRLRVVSTTSKKFSWPKGLDLQRGLHIVFETNLQAVTVESKSK
;
A
#
# COMPACT_ATOMS: atom_id res chain seq x y z
N MET A 1 -18.23 14.78 -9.30
CA MET A 1 -17.36 14.98 -8.12
C MET A 1 -16.01 14.41 -8.50
N GLU A 2 -14.97 15.23 -8.63
CA GLU A 2 -13.62 14.70 -8.81
C GLU A 2 -13.20 14.00 -7.52
N GLU A 3 -13.08 12.67 -7.57
CA GLU A 3 -12.48 11.94 -6.46
C GLU A 3 -11.00 12.33 -6.39
N ASN A 4 -10.64 12.97 -5.28
CA ASN A 4 -9.31 13.51 -5.04
C ASN A 4 -8.32 12.37 -4.74
N ILE A 5 -7.07 12.55 -5.16
CA ILE A 5 -5.98 11.67 -4.72
C ILE A 5 -5.82 11.89 -3.20
N GLY A 6 -6.01 10.81 -2.43
CA GLY A 6 -5.95 10.84 -0.98
C GLY A 6 -4.71 10.14 -0.45
N TRP A 7 -4.13 10.70 0.61
CA TRP A 7 -3.13 10.02 1.44
C TRP A 7 -3.83 9.39 2.63
N ILE A 8 -3.59 8.09 2.84
CA ILE A 8 -4.16 7.33 3.96
C ILE A 8 -3.02 6.71 4.75
N TYR A 9 -2.98 7.01 6.05
CA TYR A 9 -2.00 6.47 6.98
C TYR A 9 -2.55 5.21 7.66
N LEU A 10 -1.77 4.15 7.65
CA LEU A 10 -2.13 2.83 8.17
C LEU A 10 -1.10 2.42 9.23
N THR A 11 -1.58 1.79 10.31
CA THR A 11 -0.75 1.17 11.35
C THR A 11 -0.99 -0.34 11.48
N ALA A 12 -1.85 -0.90 10.62
CA ALA A 12 -2.19 -2.30 10.56
C ALA A 12 -2.68 -2.69 9.16
N THR A 13 -2.64 -4.00 8.87
CA THR A 13 -3.23 -4.62 7.67
C THR A 13 -4.68 -4.19 7.51
N GLN A 14 -5.02 -3.64 6.34
CA GLN A 14 -6.38 -3.16 6.08
C GLN A 14 -6.71 -3.00 4.60
N THR A 15 -8.00 -3.00 4.33
CA THR A 15 -8.58 -2.66 3.03
C THR A 15 -8.83 -1.16 2.96
N ILE A 16 -8.22 -0.51 1.98
CA ILE A 16 -8.33 0.92 1.73
C ILE A 16 -9.50 1.22 0.80
N HIS A 17 -9.60 0.45 -0.29
CA HIS A 17 -10.66 0.58 -1.29
C HIS A 17 -11.34 -0.77 -1.50
N ARG A 18 -12.68 -0.73 -1.58
CA ARG A 18 -13.54 -1.89 -1.92
C ARG A 18 -13.99 -1.91 -3.39
N LYS A 19 -13.43 -1.01 -4.20
CA LYS A 19 -13.73 -0.82 -5.61
C LYS A 19 -12.45 -0.59 -6.38
N ALA A 20 -12.54 -0.67 -7.70
CA ALA A 20 -11.45 -0.34 -8.60
C ALA A 20 -10.83 1.01 -8.21
N CYS A 21 -9.50 1.07 -8.21
CA CYS A 21 -8.77 2.25 -7.80
C CYS A 21 -7.43 2.33 -8.55
N LYS A 22 -6.70 3.41 -8.34
CA LYS A 22 -5.35 3.62 -8.84
C LYS A 22 -4.44 3.95 -7.67
N LEU A 23 -3.37 3.17 -7.52
CA LEU A 23 -2.34 3.36 -6.50
C LEU A 23 -1.17 4.14 -7.09
N PHE A 24 -0.80 5.28 -6.49
CA PHE A 24 0.28 6.14 -7.00
C PHE A 24 1.57 6.02 -6.21
N SER A 25 1.48 5.98 -4.88
CA SER A 25 2.66 5.86 -4.02
C SER A 25 2.35 5.07 -2.75
N ILE A 26 3.39 4.43 -2.21
CA ILE A 26 3.40 3.85 -0.87
C ILE A 26 4.68 4.30 -0.17
N VAL A 27 4.55 4.84 1.04
CA VAL A 27 5.65 5.04 1.98
C VAL A 27 5.60 3.93 3.01
N VAL A 28 6.66 3.14 3.10
CA VAL A 28 6.80 2.09 4.11
C VAL A 28 7.71 2.58 5.22
N THR A 29 7.24 2.52 6.46
CA THR A 29 7.96 2.93 7.67
C THR A 29 8.24 1.70 8.55
N PRO A 30 9.52 1.28 8.64
CA PRO A 30 9.95 0.22 9.55
C PRO A 30 9.74 0.58 11.03
N ASP A 31 9.65 -0.41 11.91
CA ASP A 31 9.55 -0.25 13.37
C ASP A 31 10.88 -0.04 14.10
N GLY A 32 11.91 0.40 13.38
CA GLY A 32 13.28 0.53 13.86
C GLY A 32 14.14 -0.69 13.57
N THR A 33 13.56 -1.78 13.06
CA THR A 33 14.31 -2.91 12.50
C THR A 33 14.46 -2.79 10.98
N ASN A 34 15.33 -3.61 10.39
CA ASN A 34 15.47 -3.69 8.94
C ASN A 34 14.71 -4.90 8.39
N ASN A 35 14.68 -5.02 7.06
CA ASN A 35 14.06 -6.14 6.36
C ASN A 35 12.54 -6.22 6.56
N THR A 36 11.89 -5.07 6.38
CA THR A 36 10.46 -4.87 6.50
C THR A 36 9.76 -5.09 5.16
N TYR A 37 8.55 -5.67 5.18
CA TYR A 37 7.78 -5.96 3.97
C TYR A 37 6.34 -5.42 4.05
N ALA A 38 5.88 -4.79 2.97
CA ALA A 38 4.46 -4.49 2.78
C ALA A 38 4.00 -5.17 1.49
N ASP A 39 2.90 -5.92 1.56
CA ASP A 39 2.31 -6.57 0.40
C ASP A 39 1.06 -5.84 -0.05
N VAL A 40 0.92 -5.70 -1.36
CA VAL A 40 -0.20 -5.01 -2.01
C VAL A 40 -1.01 -6.03 -2.79
N TYR A 41 -2.32 -6.04 -2.54
CA TYR A 41 -3.27 -6.93 -3.17
C TYR A 41 -4.33 -6.14 -3.95
N ASP A 42 -4.69 -6.64 -5.14
CA ASP A 42 -5.79 -6.13 -5.95
C ASP A 42 -7.10 -6.76 -5.48
N GLY A 43 -7.69 -6.19 -4.42
CA GLY A 43 -8.92 -6.68 -3.83
C GLY A 43 -9.08 -6.26 -2.37
N GLU A 44 -9.87 -7.03 -1.62
CA GLU A 44 -10.25 -6.69 -0.24
C GLU A 44 -9.59 -7.55 0.83
N ASN A 45 -8.78 -8.55 0.45
CA ASN A 45 -8.13 -9.49 1.36
C ASN A 45 -6.96 -10.22 0.67
N THR A 46 -6.33 -11.15 1.39
CA THR A 46 -5.14 -11.90 0.95
C THR A 46 -5.41 -13.07 0.00
N ASN A 47 -6.67 -13.43 -0.25
CA ASN A 47 -7.03 -14.44 -1.25
C ASN A 47 -7.04 -13.87 -2.67
N GLU A 48 -6.98 -12.54 -2.80
CA GLU A 48 -6.96 -11.84 -4.08
C GLU A 48 -5.53 -11.79 -4.66
N PRO A 49 -5.35 -11.39 -5.94
CA PRO A 49 -4.02 -11.34 -6.54
C PRO A 49 -3.07 -10.37 -5.83
N LYS A 50 -1.91 -10.88 -5.39
CA LYS A 50 -0.80 -10.04 -4.93
C LYS A 50 -0.16 -9.34 -6.13
N VAL A 51 -0.18 -8.02 -6.13
CA VAL A 51 0.33 -7.21 -7.25
C VAL A 51 1.80 -6.87 -7.05
N THR A 52 2.19 -6.54 -5.81
CA THR A 52 3.58 -6.25 -5.51
C THR A 52 3.91 -6.50 -4.04
N ARG A 53 5.21 -6.72 -3.78
CA ARG A 53 5.81 -6.79 -2.45
C ARG A 53 6.88 -5.72 -2.36
N LEU A 54 6.73 -4.83 -1.39
CA LEU A 54 7.67 -3.74 -1.12
C LEU A 54 8.59 -4.16 0.00
N ARG A 55 9.90 -4.17 -0.26
CA ARG A 55 10.92 -4.50 0.74
C ARG A 55 11.74 -3.27 1.11
N VAL A 56 11.83 -2.99 2.40
CA VAL A 56 12.70 -1.95 2.97
C VAL A 56 13.80 -2.62 3.78
N VAL A 57 15.05 -2.43 3.35
CA VAL A 57 16.26 -3.01 3.99
C VAL A 57 17.01 -1.97 4.83
N SER A 58 16.32 -0.92 5.26
CA SER A 58 16.81 0.15 6.12
C SER A 58 15.91 0.26 7.35
N THR A 59 16.35 0.99 8.36
CA THR A 59 15.53 1.38 9.51
C THR A 59 14.74 2.67 9.26
N THR A 60 14.98 3.32 8.11
CA THR A 60 14.31 4.56 7.69
C THR A 60 13.18 4.29 6.70
N SER A 61 12.19 5.19 6.69
CA SER A 61 11.08 5.14 5.75
C SER A 61 11.53 5.23 4.30
N LYS A 62 10.85 4.49 3.41
CA LYS A 62 11.11 4.52 1.96
C LYS A 62 9.84 4.70 1.16
N LYS A 63 9.89 5.60 0.17
CA LYS A 63 8.81 5.83 -0.79
C LYS A 63 9.00 4.97 -2.03
N PHE A 64 7.92 4.34 -2.47
CA PHE A 64 7.76 3.63 -3.73
C PHE A 64 6.68 4.37 -4.52
N SER A 65 6.93 4.65 -5.80
CA SER A 65 6.01 5.42 -6.64
C SER A 65 5.85 4.81 -8.02
N TRP A 66 4.62 4.86 -8.52
CA TRP A 66 4.23 4.48 -9.87
C TRP A 66 3.71 5.73 -10.59
N PRO A 67 4.51 6.38 -11.46
CA PRO A 67 4.14 7.67 -12.06
C PRO A 67 2.82 7.65 -12.85
N LYS A 68 2.48 6.51 -13.45
CA LYS A 68 1.20 6.31 -14.19
C LYS A 68 0.07 5.73 -13.31
N GLY A 69 0.40 5.47 -12.04
CA GLY A 69 -0.38 4.67 -11.11
C GLY A 69 -0.41 3.19 -11.48
N LEU A 70 -0.61 2.35 -10.47
CA LEU A 70 -0.90 0.93 -10.61
C LEU A 70 -2.42 0.76 -10.62
N ASP A 71 -2.95 0.22 -11.70
CA ASP A 71 -4.39 0.00 -11.87
C ASP A 71 -4.83 -1.26 -11.13
N LEU A 72 -5.71 -1.08 -10.14
CA LEU A 72 -6.31 -2.15 -9.36
C LEU A 72 -7.80 -2.22 -9.69
N GLN A 73 -8.31 -3.42 -10.01
CA GLN A 73 -9.65 -3.62 -10.55
C GLN A 73 -10.68 -4.03 -9.49
N ARG A 74 -10.22 -4.62 -8.38
CA ARG A 74 -11.08 -5.26 -7.37
C ARG A 74 -11.02 -4.56 -6.01
N GLY A 75 -10.04 -3.70 -5.79
CA GLY A 75 -9.86 -3.02 -4.51
C GLY A 75 -8.41 -2.69 -4.24
N LEU A 76 -8.13 -2.28 -3.02
CA LEU A 76 -6.76 -2.12 -2.52
C LEU A 76 -6.70 -2.62 -1.09
N HIS A 77 -5.96 -3.71 -0.90
CA HIS A 77 -5.68 -4.27 0.41
C HIS A 77 -4.17 -4.27 0.66
N ILE A 78 -3.77 -3.73 1.80
CA ILE A 78 -2.37 -3.66 2.24
C ILE A 78 -2.17 -4.60 3.41
N VAL A 79 -1.20 -5.49 3.29
CA VAL A 79 -0.77 -6.37 4.37
C VAL A 79 0.53 -5.86 4.97
N PHE A 80 0.51 -5.71 6.28
CA PHE A 80 1.67 -5.48 7.12
C PHE A 80 2.28 -6.84 7.42
N GLU A 81 3.47 -7.09 6.90
CA GLU A 81 4.25 -8.26 7.26
C GLU A 81 5.12 -7.91 8.48
N THR A 82 6.27 -8.57 8.61
CA THR A 82 7.19 -8.39 9.73
C THR A 82 7.77 -6.97 9.78
N ASN A 83 8.07 -6.50 11.00
CA ASN A 83 8.97 -5.36 11.25
C ASN A 83 8.47 -4.01 10.72
N LEU A 84 7.15 -3.81 10.71
CA LEU A 84 6.51 -2.67 10.06
C LEU A 84 5.72 -1.84 11.06
N GLN A 85 6.04 -0.55 11.17
CA GLN A 85 5.33 0.39 12.05
C GLN A 85 4.13 1.02 11.33
N ALA A 86 4.33 1.48 10.10
CA ALA A 86 3.30 2.17 9.35
C ALA A 86 3.47 2.09 7.84
N VAL A 87 2.35 2.24 7.14
CA VAL A 87 2.30 2.43 5.69
C VAL A 87 1.47 3.66 5.38
N THR A 88 1.99 4.59 4.58
CA THR A 88 1.19 5.69 4.03
C THR A 88 0.94 5.46 2.55
N VAL A 89 -0.31 5.48 2.13
CA VAL A 89 -0.72 5.12 0.77
C VAL A 89 -1.34 6.32 0.08
N GLU A 90 -0.85 6.62 -1.12
CA GLU A 90 -1.42 7.61 -2.04
C GLU A 90 -2.22 6.89 -3.12
N SER A 91 -3.54 7.06 -3.12
CA SER A 91 -4.43 6.36 -4.06
C SER A 91 -5.64 7.20 -4.43
N LYS A 92 -6.33 6.79 -5.49
CA LYS A 92 -7.57 7.40 -5.98
C LYS A 92 -8.55 6.30 -6.37
N SER A 93 -9.77 6.35 -5.84
CA SER A 93 -10.88 5.51 -6.30
C SER A 93 -11.26 5.86 -7.74
N LYS A 94 -11.77 4.87 -8.49
CA LYS A 94 -12.23 5.03 -9.88
C LYS A 94 -13.74 5.12 -9.96
#